data_AF-A0A6G7KCR4-F1
#
_entry.id   AF-A0A6G7KCR4-F1
#
_cell.length_a   1.000
_cell.length_b   1.000
_cell.length_c   1.000
_cell.angle_alpha   90.00
_cell.angle_beta   90.00
_cell.angle_gamma   90.00
#
_symmetry.space_group_name_H-M   'P 1'
#
loop_
_entity.id
_entity.type
_entity.pdbx_description
1 polymer ?
#
loop_
_entity_poly.entity_id
_entity_poly.type
_entity_poly.pdbx_seq_one_letter_code
_entity_poly.pdbx_strand_id
1 'polypeptide(L)'
;MMPIQEHSYPMPDPNISISDRNSYGYLDDEMLPLSKGRATELFEKDLPVFLLYEDDSEAIAFDLKDINNHNGIFGIELINWVDQQNYLETAEKSVEQNYNQIDGVINNKPTVEELEQTVKAGDNISLLDLANAVKAEREEKKTSVVKQLKTKPPIDKEKQKKLTQIGTEMER
;
A
#
# COMPACT_ATOMS: atom_id res chain seq x y z
N MET A 1 38.59 5.15 19.04
CA MET A 1 37.21 4.87 18.56
C MET A 1 37.07 5.53 17.21
N MET A 2 37.01 4.77 16.12
CA MET A 2 36.60 5.35 14.82
C MET A 2 35.09 5.65 14.86
N PRO A 3 34.62 6.75 14.25
CA PRO A 3 33.21 7.06 14.21
C PRO A 3 32.48 5.95 13.45
N ILE A 4 31.40 5.44 14.04
CA ILE A 4 30.42 4.62 13.32
C ILE A 4 29.90 5.48 12.16
N GLN A 5 30.22 5.10 10.93
CA GLN A 5 29.60 5.73 9.77
C GLN A 5 28.13 5.29 9.78
N GLU A 6 27.21 6.24 10.01
CA GLU A 6 25.78 5.99 9.83
C GLU A 6 25.55 5.73 8.34
N HIS A 7 25.61 4.46 7.94
CA HIS A 7 25.13 4.05 6.63
C HIS A 7 23.63 4.35 6.58
N SER A 8 23.25 5.40 5.87
CA SER A 8 21.84 5.81 5.69
C SER A 8 21.01 4.79 4.90
N TYR A 9 21.64 3.71 4.42
CA TYR A 9 21.02 2.68 3.59
C TYR A 9 20.81 1.40 4.40
N PRO A 10 19.68 0.69 4.20
CA PRO A 10 19.47 -0.59 4.84
C PRO A 10 20.55 -1.57 4.37
N MET A 11 21.17 -2.30 5.29
CA MET A 11 22.13 -3.35 4.94
C MET A 11 21.45 -4.43 4.08
N PRO A 12 22.11 -4.92 3.02
CA PRO A 12 21.51 -5.90 2.12
C PRO A 12 21.37 -7.29 2.75
N ASP A 13 22.19 -7.59 3.76
CA ASP A 13 22.16 -8.84 4.51
C ASP A 13 22.42 -8.60 6.00
N PRO A 14 21.56 -9.11 6.91
CA PRO A 14 21.79 -9.03 8.35
C PRO A 14 22.78 -10.06 8.91
N ASN A 15 23.15 -11.09 8.15
CA ASN A 15 24.00 -12.20 8.63
C ASN A 15 25.50 -11.91 8.56
N ILE A 16 25.89 -10.82 7.90
CA ILE A 16 27.28 -10.45 7.70
C ILE A 16 27.46 -8.95 7.94
N SER A 17 28.57 -8.57 8.57
CA SER A 17 28.83 -7.18 8.93
C SER A 17 29.91 -6.56 8.05
N ILE A 18 29.92 -5.22 7.99
CA ILE A 18 31.01 -4.45 7.36
C ILE A 18 32.37 -4.81 7.98
N SER A 19 32.41 -5.17 9.27
CA SER A 19 33.63 -5.65 9.93
C SER A 19 34.18 -6.94 9.31
N ASP A 20 33.32 -7.88 8.90
CA ASP A 20 33.74 -9.11 8.23
C ASP A 20 34.36 -8.78 6.86
N ARG A 21 33.71 -7.88 6.11
CA ARG A 21 34.22 -7.34 4.84
C ARG A 21 35.60 -6.69 5.00
N ASN A 22 35.73 -5.80 5.99
CA ASN A 22 36.98 -5.09 6.27
C ASN A 22 38.12 -6.03 6.69
N SER A 23 37.79 -7.21 7.20
CA SER A 23 38.80 -8.22 7.54
C SER A 23 39.47 -8.82 6.29
N TYR A 24 38.84 -8.68 5.11
CA TYR A 24 39.36 -9.15 3.82
C TYR A 24 40.16 -8.08 3.07
N GLY A 25 40.27 -6.85 3.60
CA GLY A 25 40.99 -5.73 2.96
C GLY A 25 40.08 -4.65 2.39
N TYR A 26 38.82 -4.98 2.10
CA TYR A 26 37.86 -4.05 1.50
C TYR A 26 37.38 -3.00 2.50
N LEU A 27 37.99 -1.82 2.46
CA LEU A 27 37.62 -0.69 3.30
C LEU A 27 36.59 0.23 2.65
N ASP A 28 36.42 0.16 1.33
CA ASP A 28 35.52 1.02 0.59
C ASP A 28 34.04 0.70 0.87
N ASP A 29 33.25 1.75 1.07
CA ASP A 29 31.81 1.65 1.36
C ASP A 29 30.96 1.32 0.13
N GLU A 30 31.59 1.23 -1.05
CA GLU A 30 30.94 0.88 -2.31
C GLU A 30 30.57 -0.60 -2.38
N MET A 31 31.36 -1.48 -1.75
CA MET A 31 31.09 -2.92 -1.69
C MET A 31 30.38 -3.29 -0.41
N LEU A 32 29.13 -3.76 -0.51
CA LEU A 32 28.36 -4.22 0.64
C LEU A 32 28.48 -5.73 0.79
N PRO A 33 28.81 -6.24 1.99
CA PRO A 33 28.96 -7.67 2.19
C PRO A 33 27.63 -8.40 2.17
N LEU A 34 27.68 -9.63 1.66
CA LEU A 34 26.57 -10.55 1.51
C LEU A 34 26.97 -11.94 1.98
N SER A 35 26.03 -12.64 2.61
CA SER A 35 26.14 -14.08 2.83
C SER A 35 25.86 -14.83 1.54
N LYS A 36 26.28 -16.10 1.49
CA LYS A 36 26.00 -17.00 0.37
C LYS A 36 24.52 -17.14 0.04
N GLY A 37 23.67 -17.21 1.07
CA GLY A 37 22.23 -17.31 0.89
C GLY A 37 21.68 -16.08 0.18
N ARG A 38 22.06 -14.89 0.65
CA ARG A 38 21.63 -13.62 0.07
C ARG A 38 22.20 -13.39 -1.33
N ALA A 39 23.46 -13.74 -1.54
CA ALA A 39 24.11 -13.71 -2.84
C ALA A 39 23.35 -14.54 -3.88
N THR A 40 22.90 -15.75 -3.51
CA THR A 40 22.08 -16.60 -4.38
C THR A 40 20.77 -15.91 -4.77
N GLU A 41 20.06 -15.34 -3.80
CA GLU A 41 18.79 -14.63 -4.05
C GLU A 41 18.94 -13.41 -4.95
N LEU A 42 20.03 -12.66 -4.80
CA LEU A 42 20.30 -11.47 -5.61
C LEU A 42 20.69 -11.88 -7.04
N PHE A 43 21.48 -12.94 -7.18
CA PHE A 43 21.84 -13.49 -8.49
C PHE A 43 20.62 -13.99 -9.26
N GLU A 44 19.66 -14.64 -8.60
CA GLU A 44 18.38 -15.06 -9.21
C GLU A 44 17.50 -13.89 -9.66
N LYS A 45 17.75 -12.67 -9.16
CA LYS A 45 17.10 -11.42 -9.57
C LYS A 45 17.87 -10.68 -10.65
N ASP A 46 18.83 -11.34 -11.31
CA ASP A 46 19.73 -10.76 -12.31
C ASP A 46 20.58 -9.59 -11.76
N LEU A 47 20.85 -9.58 -10.45
CA LEU A 47 21.74 -8.58 -9.86
C LEU A 47 23.19 -9.09 -9.87
N PRO A 48 24.16 -8.20 -10.15
CA PRO A 48 25.56 -8.57 -10.15
C PRO A 48 26.02 -8.88 -8.71
N VAL A 49 26.57 -10.08 -8.54
CA VAL A 49 27.14 -10.56 -7.28
C VAL A 49 28.63 -10.70 -7.44
N PHE A 50 29.36 -10.16 -6.47
CA PHE A 50 30.82 -10.22 -6.39
C PHE A 50 31.24 -11.29 -5.38
N LEU A 51 32.29 -12.03 -5.70
CA LEU A 51 33.01 -12.94 -4.83
C LEU A 51 34.19 -12.16 -4.26
N LEU A 52 34.17 -11.93 -2.96
CA LEU A 52 35.23 -11.22 -2.25
C LEU A 52 36.19 -12.25 -1.64
N TYR A 53 37.49 -12.03 -1.84
CA TYR A 53 38.55 -12.91 -1.36
C TYR A 53 39.38 -12.24 -0.28
N GLU A 54 40.05 -13.01 0.57
CA GLU A 54 40.87 -12.50 1.68
C GLU A 54 42.10 -11.69 1.23
N ASP A 55 42.47 -11.79 -0.05
CA ASP A 55 43.60 -11.09 -0.67
C ASP A 55 43.18 -9.76 -1.32
N ASP A 56 42.08 -9.15 -0.86
CA ASP A 56 41.48 -7.91 -1.41
C ASP A 56 41.08 -7.99 -2.90
N SER A 57 41.20 -9.18 -3.51
CA SER A 57 40.88 -9.42 -4.92
C SER A 57 39.42 -9.80 -5.08
N GLU A 58 38.69 -9.17 -5.98
CA GLU A 58 37.28 -9.46 -6.23
C GLU A 58 37.04 -10.12 -7.61
N ALA A 59 35.96 -10.90 -7.72
CA ALA A 59 35.52 -11.48 -9.00
C ALA A 59 34.00 -11.40 -9.13
N ILE A 60 33.47 -11.32 -10.34
CA ILE A 60 32.02 -11.37 -10.57
C ILE A 60 31.58 -12.84 -10.67
N ALA A 61 30.44 -13.18 -10.06
CA ALA A 61 29.80 -14.47 -10.25
C ALA A 61 29.15 -14.53 -11.63
N PHE A 62 29.51 -15.53 -12.44
CA PHE A 62 28.86 -15.76 -13.75
C PHE A 62 27.74 -16.77 -13.66
N ASP A 63 27.86 -17.72 -12.73
CA ASP A 63 26.88 -18.78 -12.52
C ASP A 63 26.66 -19.04 -11.03
N LEU A 64 25.51 -19.64 -10.70
CA LEU A 64 25.25 -20.17 -9.36
C LEU A 64 26.32 -21.16 -8.90
N LYS A 65 27.02 -21.84 -9.82
CA LYS A 65 28.11 -22.75 -9.47
C LYS A 65 29.30 -22.02 -8.86
N ASP A 66 29.60 -20.81 -9.33
CA ASP A 66 30.68 -19.99 -8.78
C ASP A 66 30.33 -19.57 -7.35
N ILE A 67 29.08 -19.13 -7.13
CA ILE A 67 28.55 -18.79 -5.80
C ILE A 67 28.59 -20.01 -4.88
N ASN A 68 28.24 -21.19 -5.39
CA ASN A 68 28.24 -22.41 -4.60
C ASN A 68 29.63 -22.94 -4.29
N ASN A 69 30.61 -22.71 -5.16
CA ASN A 69 31.99 -23.16 -4.99
C ASN A 69 32.84 -22.15 -4.20
N HIS A 70 32.38 -20.90 -4.07
CA HIS A 70 33.03 -19.89 -3.26
C HIS A 70 32.73 -20.11 -1.77
N ASN A 71 33.78 -19.99 -0.97
CA ASN A 71 33.75 -20.15 0.48
C ASN A 71 34.02 -18.84 1.23
N GLY A 72 34.29 -17.75 0.52
CA GLY A 72 34.52 -16.43 1.11
C GLY A 72 33.23 -15.63 1.28
N ILE A 73 33.44 -14.33 1.46
CA ILE A 73 32.37 -13.33 1.54
C ILE A 73 31.90 -12.99 0.13
N PHE A 74 30.62 -12.62 -0.01
CA PHE A 74 30.08 -12.10 -1.26
C PHE A 74 29.85 -10.59 -1.13
N GLY A 75 29.75 -9.90 -2.25
CA GLY A 75 29.59 -8.46 -2.33
C GLY A 75 28.51 -8.07 -3.31
N ILE A 76 27.88 -6.92 -3.08
CA ILE A 76 27.12 -6.19 -4.09
C ILE A 76 27.50 -4.72 -4.01
N GLU A 77 27.57 -4.06 -5.16
CA GLU A 77 27.80 -2.62 -5.20
C GLU A 77 26.60 -1.88 -4.60
N LEU A 78 26.89 -0.86 -3.79
CA LEU A 78 25.90 0.01 -3.18
C LEU A 78 24.93 0.60 -4.20
N ILE A 79 25.43 0.99 -5.38
CA ILE A 79 24.61 1.56 -6.46
C ILE A 79 23.55 0.55 -6.92
N ASN A 80 23.93 -0.70 -7.16
CA ASN A 80 23.02 -1.74 -7.63
C ASN A 80 22.01 -2.12 -6.54
N TRP A 81 22.44 -2.11 -5.27
CA TRP A 81 21.55 -2.31 -4.14
C TRP A 81 20.49 -1.21 -4.02
N VAL A 82 20.89 0.06 -4.14
CA VAL A 82 19.98 1.21 -4.08
C VAL A 82 19.03 1.22 -5.28
N ASP A 83 19.52 0.92 -6.48
CA ASP A 83 18.70 0.85 -7.69
C ASP A 83 17.59 -0.20 -7.58
N GLN A 84 17.92 -1.38 -7.05
CA GLN A 84 16.94 -2.44 -6.78
C GLN A 84 15.81 -1.97 -5.86
N GLN A 85 16.10 -1.14 -4.84
CA GLN A 85 15.06 -0.60 -3.95
C GLN A 85 14.17 0.43 -4.68
N ASN A 86 14.75 1.25 -5.55
CA ASN A 86 14.04 2.28 -6.29
C ASN A 86 13.09 1.69 -7.37
N TYR A 87 13.52 0.62 -8.05
CA TYR A 87 12.66 -0.11 -8.99
C TYR A 87 11.40 -0.67 -8.30
N LEU A 88 11.55 -1.25 -7.10
CA LEU A 88 10.42 -1.72 -6.30
C LEU A 88 9.48 -0.58 -5.90
N GLU A 89 10.01 0.56 -5.46
CA GLU A 89 9.18 1.72 -5.08
C GLU A 89 8.26 2.18 -6.24
N THR A 90 8.77 2.13 -7.47
CA THR A 90 8.02 2.57 -8.66
C THR A 90 6.93 1.56 -9.06
N ALA A 91 7.19 0.26 -8.88
CA ALA A 91 6.21 -0.80 -9.14
C ALA A 91 5.09 -0.82 -8.07
N GLU A 92 5.44 -0.64 -6.79
CA GLU A 92 4.47 -0.62 -5.68
C GLU A 92 3.58 0.64 -5.72
N LYS A 93 4.17 1.83 -5.99
CA LYS A 93 3.37 3.06 -6.19
C LYS A 93 2.37 2.94 -7.34
N SER A 94 2.61 2.10 -8.35
CA SER A 94 1.67 1.93 -9.46
C SER A 94 0.42 1.11 -9.08
N VAL A 95 0.48 0.29 -8.03
CA VAL A 95 -0.67 -0.52 -7.56
C VAL A 95 -1.54 0.26 -6.56
N GLU A 96 -0.94 1.00 -5.63
CA GLU A 96 -1.69 1.72 -4.59
C GLU A 96 -2.37 2.99 -5.09
N GLN A 97 -1.89 3.59 -6.18
CA GLN A 97 -2.55 4.76 -6.77
C GLN A 97 -3.91 4.41 -7.39
N ASN A 98 -4.29 3.14 -7.60
CA ASN A 98 -5.58 2.81 -8.22
C ASN A 98 -6.74 2.61 -7.21
N TYR A 99 -6.47 2.42 -5.92
CA TYR A 99 -7.52 2.12 -4.94
C TYR A 99 -8.19 3.36 -4.33
N ASN A 100 -7.48 4.49 -4.25
CA ASN A 100 -8.02 5.73 -3.68
C ASN A 100 -8.73 6.65 -4.69
N GLN A 101 -8.77 6.30 -5.98
CA GLN A 101 -9.48 7.09 -7.00
C GLN A 101 -10.96 6.68 -7.16
N ILE A 102 -11.36 5.54 -6.60
CA ILE A 102 -12.72 5.00 -6.81
C ILE A 102 -13.72 5.50 -5.75
N ASP A 103 -13.29 6.16 -4.67
CA ASP A 103 -14.25 6.70 -3.69
C ASP A 103 -14.86 8.06 -4.11
N GLY A 104 -14.30 8.72 -5.14
CA GLY A 104 -14.78 10.02 -5.62
C GLY A 104 -15.59 10.01 -6.92
N VAL A 105 -15.59 8.90 -7.67
CA VAL A 105 -16.11 8.88 -9.07
C VAL A 105 -17.53 8.30 -9.19
N ILE A 106 -18.09 7.72 -8.13
CA ILE A 106 -19.44 7.13 -8.17
C ILE A 106 -20.55 8.18 -7.94
N ASN A 107 -20.27 9.48 -8.18
CA ASN A 107 -21.30 10.51 -8.12
C ASN A 107 -21.22 11.57 -9.23
N ASN A 108 -20.54 11.28 -10.34
CA ASN A 108 -20.70 12.07 -11.56
C ASN A 108 -21.77 11.44 -12.47
N LYS A 109 -23.01 11.35 -11.99
CA LYS A 109 -24.15 11.17 -12.90
C LYS A 109 -24.45 12.56 -13.49
N PRO A 110 -24.39 12.75 -14.82
CA PRO A 110 -24.69 14.03 -15.43
C PRO A 110 -26.10 14.48 -15.05
N THR A 111 -26.20 15.71 -14.57
CA THR A 111 -27.49 16.31 -14.17
C THR A 111 -28.20 16.88 -15.41
N VAL A 112 -29.53 17.05 -15.34
CA VAL A 112 -30.33 17.60 -16.45
C VAL A 112 -29.77 18.94 -16.94
N GLU A 113 -29.29 19.79 -16.03
CA GLU A 113 -28.67 21.08 -16.33
C GLU A 113 -27.38 20.95 -17.17
N GLU A 114 -26.54 19.96 -16.89
CA GLU A 114 -25.31 19.71 -17.65
C GLU A 114 -25.62 19.12 -19.03
N LEU A 115 -26.67 18.31 -19.14
CA LEU A 115 -27.14 17.79 -20.43
C LEU A 115 -27.78 18.89 -21.29
N GLU A 116 -28.50 19.83 -20.70
CA GLU A 116 -29.00 21.01 -21.40
C GLU A 116 -27.85 21.90 -21.90
N GLN A 117 -26.80 22.10 -21.09
CA GLN A 117 -25.61 22.82 -21.54
C GLN A 117 -24.89 22.10 -22.68
N THR A 118 -24.79 20.77 -22.62
CA THR A 118 -24.18 19.96 -23.67
C THR A 118 -24.95 20.08 -24.98
N VAL A 119 -26.28 20.02 -24.95
CA VAL A 119 -27.13 20.25 -26.13
C VAL A 119 -27.01 21.70 -26.63
N LYS A 120 -26.94 22.67 -25.73
CA LYS A 120 -26.81 24.10 -26.06
C LYS A 120 -25.44 24.45 -26.64
N ALA A 121 -24.41 23.70 -26.27
CA ALA A 121 -23.08 23.74 -26.87
C ALA A 121 -23.03 23.07 -28.26
N GLY A 122 -24.10 22.38 -28.67
CA GLY A 122 -24.21 21.71 -29.97
C GLY A 122 -23.69 20.26 -29.95
N ASP A 123 -23.43 19.69 -28.78
CA ASP A 123 -22.98 18.31 -28.61
C ASP A 123 -24.14 17.32 -28.52
N ASN A 124 -23.86 16.06 -28.86
CA ASN A 124 -24.86 15.00 -28.86
C ASN A 124 -24.95 14.34 -27.48
N ILE A 125 -26.15 14.30 -26.88
CA ILE A 125 -26.41 13.58 -25.63
C ILE A 125 -27.05 12.21 -25.90
N SER A 126 -26.81 11.25 -25.01
CA SER A 126 -27.46 9.93 -25.08
C SER A 126 -28.85 9.95 -24.46
N LEU A 127 -29.85 9.33 -25.12
CA LEU A 127 -31.22 9.22 -24.59
C LEU A 127 -31.29 8.53 -23.22
N LEU A 128 -30.42 7.54 -23.00
CA LEU A 128 -30.30 6.83 -21.73
C LEU A 128 -29.84 7.77 -20.61
N ASP A 129 -28.96 8.70 -20.94
CA ASP A 129 -28.35 9.62 -19.99
C ASP A 129 -29.36 10.72 -19.56
N LEU A 130 -30.10 11.27 -20.53
CA LEU A 130 -31.23 12.15 -20.27
C LEU A 130 -32.32 11.48 -19.42
N ALA A 131 -32.66 10.22 -19.71
CA ALA A 131 -33.65 9.48 -18.94
C ALA A 131 -33.21 9.26 -17.48
N ASN A 132 -31.93 8.98 -17.26
CA ASN A 132 -31.37 8.83 -15.92
C ASN A 132 -31.33 10.15 -15.15
N ALA A 133 -30.95 11.25 -15.81
CA ALA A 133 -30.92 12.59 -15.22
C ALA A 133 -32.32 13.07 -14.82
N VAL A 134 -33.33 12.89 -15.69
CA VAL A 134 -34.72 13.24 -15.40
C VAL A 134 -35.30 12.40 -14.26
N LYS A 135 -34.89 11.12 -14.17
CA LYS A 135 -35.29 10.25 -13.06
C LYS A 135 -34.66 10.70 -11.74
N ALA A 136 -33.37 11.07 -11.75
CA ALA A 136 -32.67 11.59 -10.59
C ALA A 136 -33.33 12.87 -10.04
N GLU A 137 -33.63 13.86 -10.89
CA GLU A 137 -34.31 15.10 -10.45
C GLU A 137 -35.68 14.83 -9.81
N ARG A 138 -36.43 13.84 -10.35
CA ARG A 138 -37.72 13.41 -9.78
C ARG A 138 -37.59 12.69 -8.45
N GLU A 139 -36.48 12.00 -8.20
CA GLU A 139 -36.23 11.33 -6.92
C GLU A 139 -35.74 12.33 -5.86
N GLU A 140 -34.92 13.31 -6.23
CA GLU A 140 -34.45 14.36 -5.32
C GLU A 140 -35.60 15.23 -4.78
N LYS A 141 -36.57 15.60 -5.63
CA LYS A 141 -37.78 16.33 -5.20
C LYS A 141 -38.71 15.54 -4.27
N LYS A 142 -38.55 14.22 -4.12
CA LYS A 142 -39.35 13.37 -3.22
C LYS A 142 -38.76 13.19 -1.82
N THR A 143 -37.51 13.60 -1.60
CA THR A 143 -36.84 13.41 -0.29
C THR A 143 -37.21 14.47 0.77
N SER A 144 -37.92 15.55 0.40
CA SER A 144 -38.19 16.67 1.31
C SER A 144 -39.42 16.49 2.24
N VAL A 145 -40.36 15.59 1.93
CA VAL A 145 -41.54 15.36 2.80
C VAL A 145 -41.27 14.28 3.87
N VAL A 146 -40.42 13.30 3.57
CA VAL A 146 -40.18 12.14 4.46
C VAL A 146 -39.39 12.53 5.72
N LYS A 147 -38.50 13.53 5.65
CA LYS A 147 -37.75 14.02 6.82
C LYS A 147 -38.57 14.93 7.76
N GLN A 148 -39.63 15.59 7.29
CA GLN A 148 -40.46 16.48 8.13
C GLN A 148 -41.46 15.73 9.03
N LEU A 149 -41.73 14.45 8.76
CA LEU A 149 -42.66 13.64 9.57
C LEU A 149 -42.04 13.07 10.86
N LYS A 150 -40.73 13.24 11.09
CA LYS A 150 -40.03 12.67 12.26
C LYS A 150 -39.81 13.61 13.44
N THR A 151 -40.30 14.85 13.40
CA THR A 151 -40.15 15.80 14.52
C THR A 151 -41.51 16.17 15.11
N LYS A 152 -42.00 15.34 16.03
CA LYS A 152 -42.96 15.74 17.08
C LYS A 152 -42.35 15.36 18.44
N PRO A 153 -42.28 16.27 19.42
CA PRO A 153 -41.58 16.03 20.69
C PRO A 153 -42.36 15.08 21.62
N PRO A 154 -41.69 14.28 22.47
CA PRO A 154 -42.36 13.49 23.50
C PRO A 154 -42.82 14.42 24.63
N ILE A 155 -44.14 14.50 24.83
CA ILE A 155 -44.76 15.11 26.01
C ILE A 155 -44.84 14.05 27.12
N ASP A 156 -44.19 14.38 28.23
CA ASP A 156 -44.25 13.74 29.54
C ASP A 156 -45.69 13.47 30.03
N LYS A 157 -45.94 12.26 30.54
CA LYS A 157 -47.00 11.99 31.54
C LYS A 157 -46.55 10.93 32.54
N GLU A 158 -45.89 11.43 33.58
CA GLU A 158 -45.97 10.96 34.96
C GLU A 158 -47.39 10.48 35.35
N LYS A 159 -47.52 9.26 35.90
CA LYS A 159 -48.22 8.99 37.17
C LYS A 159 -48.18 7.50 37.61
N GLN A 160 -47.32 7.26 38.59
CA GLN A 160 -47.62 6.65 39.90
C GLN A 160 -48.13 5.20 40.02
N LYS A 161 -47.26 4.42 40.71
CA LYS A 161 -47.50 3.62 41.94
C LYS A 161 -48.00 2.17 41.85
N LYS A 162 -47.03 1.29 42.14
CA LYS A 162 -46.93 0.41 43.34
C LYS A 162 -47.59 -0.98 43.27
N LEU A 163 -46.79 -1.98 43.70
CA LEU A 163 -47.16 -3.35 44.17
C LEU A 163 -47.64 -4.31 43.06
N THR A 164 -47.24 -5.57 42.92
CA THR A 164 -46.51 -6.52 43.77
C THR A 164 -45.96 -7.62 42.85
N GLN A 165 -44.74 -8.03 43.16
CA GLN A 165 -44.12 -9.35 43.04
C GLN A 165 -45.08 -10.58 42.92
N ILE A 166 -44.50 -11.66 42.37
CA ILE A 166 -44.78 -13.12 42.49
C ILE A 166 -46.02 -13.71 41.79
N GLY A 167 -45.74 -14.67 40.90
CA GLY A 167 -46.71 -15.60 40.33
C GLY A 167 -46.90 -16.88 41.15
N THR A 168 -47.45 -17.89 40.47
CA THR A 168 -47.78 -19.28 40.90
C THR A 168 -48.95 -19.38 41.88
N GLU A 169 -50.15 -19.70 41.40
CA GLU A 169 -50.63 -21.07 41.11
C GLU A 169 -50.74 -21.89 42.40
N MET A 170 -51.97 -21.97 42.94
CA MET A 170 -52.33 -22.96 43.94
C MET A 170 -53.10 -24.09 43.26
N GLU A 171 -52.42 -25.23 43.24
CA GLU A 171 -52.94 -26.58 43.16
C GLU A 171 -54.00 -26.83 44.25
N ARG A 172 -55.05 -27.57 43.86
CA ARG A 172 -56.09 -28.29 44.66
C ARG A 172 -57.42 -27.59 44.96
#